data_AF-A0A2L2YYS8-F1
#
_entry.id   AF-A0A2L2YYS8-F1
#
_cell.length_a   1.000
_cell.length_b   1.000
_cell.length_c   1.000
_cell.angle_alpha   90.00
_cell.angle_beta   90.00
_cell.angle_gamma   90.00
#
_symmetry.space_group_name_H-M   'P 1'
#
loop_
_entity.id
_entity.type
_entity.pdbx_description
1 polymer ?
#
loop_
_entity_poly.entity_id
_entity_poly.type
_entity_poly.pdbx_seq_one_letter_code
_entity_poly.pdbx_strand_id
1 'polypeptide(L)' 'CNKSFRHKANILKQSLTHIGEKPYLSSFCGKTYTEKANLNNHYLVHTKNLVHAVTMVNFSP' A
#
# COMPACT_ATOMS: atom_id res chain seq x y z
N CYS A 1 -14.85 -17.64 6.56
CA CYS A 1 -14.39 -17.50 5.15
C CYS A 1 -13.97 -18.90 4.68
N ASN A 2 -14.60 -19.47 3.64
CA ASN A 2 -14.32 -20.83 3.14
C ASN A 2 -13.49 -20.82 1.82
N LYS A 3 -12.55 -19.88 1.73
CA LYS A 3 -11.71 -19.69 0.53
C LYS A 3 -10.36 -20.38 0.72
N SER A 4 -10.04 -21.33 -0.15
CA SER A 4 -8.72 -21.93 -0.24
C SER A 4 -7.85 -21.14 -1.22
N PHE A 5 -6.68 -20.72 -0.79
CA PHE A 5 -5.72 -20.01 -1.64
C PHE A 5 -4.50 -20.89 -1.90
N ARG A 6 -4.05 -20.92 -3.16
CA ARG A 6 -2.85 -21.66 -3.59
C ARG A 6 -1.55 -21.04 -3.09
N HIS A 7 -1.54 -19.74 -2.83
CA HIS A 7 -0.34 -18.98 -2.46
C HIS A 7 -0.48 -18.40 -1.05
N LYS A 8 0.57 -18.56 -0.24
CA LYS A 8 0.64 -18.01 1.13
C LYS A 8 0.42 -16.50 1.18
N ALA A 9 0.92 -15.75 0.18
CA ALA A 9 0.72 -14.31 0.08
C ALA A 9 -0.78 -13.93 0.02
N ASN A 10 -1.62 -14.74 -0.63
CA ASN A 10 -3.05 -14.47 -0.72
C ASN A 10 -3.76 -14.79 0.60
N ILE A 11 -3.31 -15.81 1.34
CA ILE A 11 -3.82 -16.12 2.67
C ILE A 11 -3.53 -14.95 3.62
N LEU A 12 -2.30 -14.41 3.60
CA LEU A 12 -1.91 -13.26 4.40
C LEU A 12 -2.71 -12.00 4.04
N LYS A 13 -2.93 -11.72 2.76
CA LYS A 13 -3.78 -10.60 2.32
C LYS A 13 -5.23 -10.74 2.83
N GLN A 14 -5.77 -11.96 2.75
CA GLN A 14 -7.11 -12.26 3.25
C GLN A 14 -7.17 -12.07 4.79
N SER A 15 -6.15 -12.51 5.53
CA SER A 15 -6.11 -12.33 6.99
C SER A 15 -6.01 -10.86 7.39
N LEU A 16 -5.19 -10.06 6.71
CA LEU A 16 -5.13 -8.61 6.92
C LEU A 16 -6.49 -7.93 6.71
N THR A 17 -7.30 -8.43 5.77
CA THR A 17 -8.67 -7.93 5.56
C THR A 17 -9.61 -8.29 6.71
N HIS A 18 -9.43 -9.47 7.33
CA HIS A 18 -10.19 -9.88 8.50
C HIS A 18 -9.82 -9.10 9.77
N ILE A 19 -8.54 -8.80 9.94
CA ILE A 19 -8.02 -8.03 11.09
C ILE A 19 -8.22 -6.53 10.89
N GLY A 20 -8.41 -6.08 9.64
CA GLY A 20 -8.49 -4.67 9.28
C GLY A 20 -7.12 -3.97 9.21
N GLU A 21 -6.03 -4.73 9.36
CA GLU A 21 -4.68 -4.21 9.27
C GLU A 21 -4.30 -3.86 7.84
N LYS A 22 -3.66 -2.70 7.70
CA LYS A 22 -3.19 -2.15 6.43
C LYS A 22 -1.76 -1.67 6.61
N PRO A 23 -0.76 -2.56 6.45
CA PRO A 23 0.62 -2.28 6.84
C PRO A 23 1.30 -1.23 5.94
N TYR A 24 0.72 -0.91 4.78
CA TYR A 24 1.33 0.01 3.84
C TYR A 24 0.71 1.40 3.98
N LEU A 25 1.42 2.32 4.64
CA LEU A 25 1.01 3.71 4.83
C LEU A 25 1.59 4.61 3.72
N SER A 26 0.76 5.50 3.17
CA SER A 26 1.19 6.62 2.36
C SER A 26 1.72 7.72 3.27
N SER A 27 3.00 8.06 3.12
CA SER A 27 3.64 9.15 3.86
C SER A 27 3.09 10.54 3.47
N PHE A 28 2.43 10.67 2.32
CA PHE A 28 1.93 11.95 1.83
C PHE A 28 0.58 12.36 2.39
N CYS A 29 -0.33 11.40 2.56
CA CYS A 29 -1.70 11.69 2.99
C CYS A 29 -2.20 10.79 4.12
N GLY A 30 -1.34 9.93 4.68
CA GLY A 30 -1.69 9.02 5.76
C GLY A 30 -2.64 7.89 5.37
N LYS A 31 -2.95 7.72 4.07
CA LYS A 31 -3.81 6.62 3.60
C LYS A 31 -3.10 5.28 3.73
N THR A 32 -3.79 4.29 4.28
CA THR A 32 -3.26 2.94 4.45
C THR A 32 -3.82 1.95 3.42
N TYR A 33 -2.99 0.98 3.05
CA TYR A 33 -3.26 -0.04 2.05
C TYR A 33 -2.86 -1.42 2.57
N THR A 34 -3.60 -2.44 2.14
CA THR A 34 -3.27 -3.86 2.43
C THR A 34 -2.18 -4.40 1.52
N GLU A 35 -1.88 -3.72 0.40
CA GLU A 35 -0.89 -4.16 -0.58
C GLU A 35 0.06 -3.04 -1.01
N LYS A 36 1.36 -3.39 -1.16
CA LYS A 36 2.39 -2.48 -1.69
C LYS A 36 2.08 -1.99 -3.10
N ALA A 37 1.52 -2.86 -3.96
CA ALA A 37 1.14 -2.47 -5.32
C ALA A 37 0.06 -1.38 -5.33
N ASN A 38 -0.91 -1.46 -4.41
CA ASN A 38 -1.95 -0.45 -4.27
C ASN A 38 -1.40 0.88 -3.75
N LEU A 39 -0.46 0.84 -2.78
CA LEU A 39 0.26 2.02 -2.33
C LEU A 39 1.08 2.65 -3.48
N ASN A 40 1.78 1.83 -4.27
CA ASN A 40 2.59 2.31 -5.38
C ASN A 40 1.74 2.97 -6.48
N ASN A 41 0.61 2.38 -6.83
CA ASN A 41 -0.34 3.00 -7.76
C ASN A 41 -0.91 4.29 -7.18
N HIS A 42 -1.20 4.32 -5.89
CA HIS A 42 -1.63 5.54 -5.21
C HIS A 42 -0.58 6.65 -5.26
N TYR A 43 0.72 6.32 -5.13
CA TYR A 43 1.79 7.29 -5.32
C TYR A 43 1.78 7.92 -6.72
N LEU A 44 1.30 7.22 -7.75
CA LEU A 44 1.15 7.83 -9.07
C LEU A 44 0.12 8.97 -9.08
N VAL A 45 -0.89 8.95 -8.22
CA VAL A 45 -1.84 10.08 -8.07
C VAL A 45 -1.13 11.29 -7.48
N HIS A 46 -0.20 11.05 -6.54
CA HIS A 46 0.63 12.05 -5.91
C HIS A 46 1.70 12.63 -6.84
N THR A 47 2.20 11.84 -7.78
CA THR A 47 3.21 12.26 -8.77
C THR A 47 2.59 12.87 -10.03
N LYS A 48 1.46 12.34 -10.53
CA LYS A 48 0.77 12.83 -11.74
C LYS A 48 0.02 14.15 -11.51
N ASN A 49 -0.49 14.37 -10.30
CA ASN A 49 -0.82 15.72 -9.85
C ASN A 49 0.48 16.28 -9.26
N LEU A 50 1.14 17.24 -9.90
CA LEU A 50 2.46 17.84 -9.64
C LEU A 50 2.77 18.36 -8.19
N VAL A 51 2.11 17.86 -7.15
CA VAL A 51 2.26 18.31 -5.76
C VAL A 51 3.44 17.64 -5.04
N HIS A 52 3.99 16.52 -5.54
CA HIS A 52 5.04 15.75 -4.83
C HIS A 52 6.42 15.69 -5.50
N ALA A 53 6.67 16.43 -6.59
CA ALA A 53 8.01 16.48 -7.20
C ALA A 53 9.10 16.97 -6.22
N VAL A 54 8.73 17.63 -5.11
CA VAL A 54 9.68 18.17 -4.11
C VAL A 54 10.06 17.17 -3.01
N THR A 55 9.40 16.00 -2.91
CA THR A 55 9.52 15.12 -1.72
C THR A 55 10.18 13.77 -1.95
N MET A 56 10.53 13.40 -3.20
CA MET A 56 11.33 12.19 -3.45
C MET A 56 12.85 12.40 -3.23
N VAL A 57 13.28 13.62 -2.88
CA VAL A 57 14.65 13.87 -2.41
C VAL A 57 14.62 13.79 -0.89
N ASN A 58 14.63 12.57 -0.33
CA ASN A 58 15.12 12.23 1.02
C ASN A 58 14.63 10.84 1.44
N PHE A 59 15.09 9.81 0.75
CA PHE A 59 15.27 8.49 1.34
C PHE A 59 16.57 7.92 0.77
N SER A 60 17.71 8.36 1.32
CA SER A 60 18.92 7.53 1.37
C SER A 60 18.87 6.68 2.64
N PRO A 61 19.42 5.45 2.63
CA PRO A 61 19.42 4.54 3.76
C PRO A 61 20.16 5.09 4.98
#